data_AF-A0A661VH66-F1
#
_entry.id   AF-A0A661VH66-F1
#
_cell.length_a   1.000
_cell.length_b   1.000
_cell.length_c   1.000
_cell.angle_alpha   90.00
_cell.angle_beta   90.00
_cell.angle_gamma   90.00
#
_symmetry.space_group_name_H-M   'P 1'
#
loop_
_entity.id
_entity.type
_entity.pdbx_description
1 polymer ?
#
loop_
_entity_poly.entity_id
_entity_poly.type
_entity_poly.pdbx_seq_one_letter_code
_entity_poly.pdbx_strand_id
1 'polypeptide(L)'
;MRTPSGVECDFYFTDYYRGREWEECRLLARSPDRAKWTPKLCATCPVPAIRRANRCPTMILKARIRRRWLFLRRVEVEAYCTLSGQPVAEPMVGCGRCHEHRMGAKGLGLAQAPESPPEPPSR
;
A
#
# COMPACT_ATOMS: atom_id res chain seq x y z
N MET A 1 7.15 -7.53 6.17
CA MET A 1 8.00 -8.00 7.30
C MET A 1 7.41 -7.49 8.62
N ARG A 2 7.82 -8.04 9.76
CA ARG A 2 7.38 -7.55 11.08
C ARG A 2 8.29 -6.41 11.54
N THR A 3 7.71 -5.28 11.91
CA THR A 3 8.44 -4.14 12.47
C THR A 3 8.93 -4.46 13.90
N PRO A 4 9.88 -3.69 14.47
CA PRO A 4 10.31 -3.87 15.86
C PRO A 4 9.18 -3.67 16.87
N SER A 5 8.13 -2.95 16.48
CA SER A 5 6.90 -2.77 17.27
C SER A 5 5.95 -3.98 17.18
N GLY A 6 6.36 -5.07 16.52
CA GLY A 6 5.58 -6.30 16.43
C GLY A 6 4.43 -6.26 15.42
N VAL A 7 4.33 -5.23 14.59
CA VAL A 7 3.26 -5.07 13.59
C VAL A 7 3.79 -5.39 12.19
N GLU A 8 3.02 -6.10 11.38
CA GLU A 8 3.34 -6.34 9.97
C GLU A 8 3.22 -5.07 9.13
N CYS A 9 4.25 -4.80 8.32
CA CYS A 9 4.27 -3.67 7.40
C CYS A 9 4.95 -4.08 6.08
N ASP A 10 4.30 -3.79 4.95
CA ASP A 10 4.81 -4.06 3.60
C ASP A 10 6.06 -3.22 3.27
N PHE A 11 6.16 -2.03 3.86
CA PHE A 11 7.21 -1.06 3.57
C PHE A 11 8.41 -1.18 4.50
N TYR A 12 8.29 -1.95 5.57
CA TYR A 12 9.39 -2.19 6.49
C TYR A 12 10.29 -3.29 5.93
N PHE A 13 11.58 -3.00 5.86
CA PHE A 13 12.60 -3.94 5.43
C PHE A 13 13.74 -3.97 6.44
N THR A 14 14.24 -5.17 6.68
CA THR A 14 15.41 -5.41 7.52
C THR A 14 16.28 -6.46 6.84
N ASP A 15 17.60 -6.24 6.86
CA ASP A 15 18.61 -7.20 6.43
C ASP A 15 19.58 -7.45 7.60
N TYR A 16 19.76 -8.72 7.94
CA TYR A 16 20.65 -9.17 9.00
C TYR A 16 21.75 -10.00 8.37
N TYR A 17 22.89 -9.38 8.08
CA TYR A 17 24.04 -10.08 7.52
C TYR A 17 25.24 -9.98 8.47
N ARG A 18 25.54 -11.09 9.15
CA ARG A 18 26.77 -11.31 9.95
C ARG A 18 27.13 -10.13 10.87
N GLY A 19 26.18 -9.68 11.68
CA GLY A 19 26.39 -8.61 12.67
C GLY A 19 26.22 -7.18 12.14
N ARG A 20 25.87 -7.00 10.86
CA ARG A 20 25.30 -5.74 10.37
C ARG A 20 23.79 -5.86 10.29
N GLU A 21 23.10 -4.96 10.97
CA GLU A 21 21.66 -4.76 10.87
C GLU A 21 21.39 -3.53 10.01
N TRP A 22 20.66 -3.72 8.90
CA TRP A 22 20.17 -2.62 8.09
C TRP A 22 18.66 -2.61 8.14
N GLU A 23 18.09 -1.56 8.71
CA GLU A 23 16.66 -1.34 8.76
C GLU A 23 16.29 -0.14 7.89
N GLU A 24 15.21 -0.25 7.12
CA GLU A 24 14.68 0.87 6.35
C GLU A 24 13.15 0.84 6.22
N CYS A 25 12.59 2.04 6.08
CA CYS A 25 11.21 2.21 5.61
C CYS A 25 11.23 2.60 4.14
N ARG A 26 10.88 1.65 3.27
CA ARG A 26 10.85 1.83 1.80
C ARG A 26 9.85 2.90 1.34
N LEU A 27 8.82 3.17 2.15
CA LEU A 27 7.87 4.25 1.89
C LEU A 27 8.52 5.64 2.04
N LEU A 28 9.43 5.78 3.01
CA LEU A 28 10.17 7.01 3.26
C LEU A 28 11.50 7.06 2.51
N ALA A 29 11.98 5.94 1.98
CA ALA A 29 13.23 5.88 1.20
C ALA A 29 13.21 6.80 -0.03
N ARG A 30 12.02 7.06 -0.59
CA ARG A 30 11.80 8.00 -1.71
C ARG A 30 11.51 9.44 -1.26
N SER A 31 11.56 9.70 0.04
CA SER A 31 11.28 11.02 0.62
C SER A 31 12.58 11.69 1.10
N PRO A 32 12.65 13.03 1.13
CA PRO A 32 13.77 13.74 1.74
C PRO A 32 13.89 13.48 3.25
N ASP A 33 12.84 12.92 3.88
CA ASP A 33 12.81 12.59 5.29
C ASP A 33 13.44 11.22 5.61
N ARG A 34 13.97 10.48 4.61
CA ARG A 34 14.63 9.18 4.81
C ARG A 34 15.65 9.23 5.96
N ALA A 35 16.53 10.23 5.97
CA ALA A 35 17.59 10.37 6.98
C ALA A 35 17.07 10.65 8.39
N LYS A 36 15.81 11.10 8.54
CA LYS A 36 15.18 11.40 9.83
C LYS A 36 14.43 10.19 10.40
N TRP A 37 14.26 9.15 9.60
CA TRP A 37 13.52 7.96 9.99
C TRP A 37 14.33 7.10 10.96
N THR A 38 13.64 6.51 11.93
CA THR A 38 14.18 5.49 12.83
C THR A 38 13.12 4.41 13.03
N PRO A 39 13.50 3.17 13.36
CA PRO A 39 12.54 2.09 13.59
C PRO A 39 11.52 2.38 14.71
N LYS A 40 11.90 3.21 15.70
CA LYS A 40 11.02 3.69 16.78
C LYS A 40 9.75 4.37 16.26
N LEU A 41 9.81 5.02 15.10
CA LEU A 41 8.64 5.67 14.48
C LEU A 41 7.58 4.67 14.00
N CYS A 42 7.94 3.40 13.83
CA CYS A 42 6.99 2.34 13.48
C CYS A 42 5.93 2.12 14.57
N ALA A 43 6.26 2.42 15.84
CA ALA A 43 5.35 2.25 16.97
C ALA A 43 4.07 3.10 16.85
N THR A 44 4.18 4.26 16.21
CA THR A 44 3.07 5.20 16.00
C THR A 44 2.74 5.40 14.52
N CYS A 45 3.22 4.51 13.65
CA CYS A 45 3.04 4.65 12.21
C CYS A 45 1.61 4.23 11.81
N PRO A 46 0.84 5.07 11.11
CA PRO A 46 -0.53 4.72 10.71
C PRO A 46 -0.59 3.76 9.52
N VAL A 47 0.52 3.58 8.77
CA VAL A 47 0.55 2.81 7.51
C VAL A 47 0.04 1.37 7.68
N PRO A 48 0.46 0.57 8.67
CA PRO A 48 -0.05 -0.80 8.83
C PRO A 48 -1.55 -0.85 9.09
N ALA A 49 -2.09 0.11 9.86
CA ALA A 49 -3.51 0.19 10.14
C ALA A 49 -4.30 0.52 8.87
N ILE A 50 -3.83 1.51 8.09
CA ILE A 50 -4.43 1.89 6.80
C ILE A 50 -4.46 0.70 5.84
N ARG A 51 -3.33 -0.01 5.67
CA ARG A 51 -3.24 -1.15 4.74
C ARG A 51 -4.10 -2.33 5.17
N ARG A 52 -4.32 -2.51 6.48
CA ARG A 52 -5.20 -3.54 7.02
C ARG A 52 -6.67 -3.20 6.80
N ALA A 53 -7.06 -1.95 7.04
CA ALA A 53 -8.44 -1.47 6.88
C ALA A 53 -8.83 -1.33 5.40
N ASN A 54 -7.91 -0.84 4.57
CA ASN A 54 -8.13 -0.56 3.17
C ASN A 54 -7.06 -1.19 2.28
N ARG A 55 -7.48 -2.22 1.53
CA ARG A 55 -6.65 -2.97 0.57
C ARG A 55 -6.83 -2.51 -0.87
N CYS A 56 -7.23 -1.26 -1.09
CA CYS A 56 -7.38 -0.71 -2.43
C CYS A 56 -6.04 -0.78 -3.21
N PRO A 57 -6.00 -1.47 -4.36
CA PRO A 57 -4.76 -1.64 -5.14
C PRO A 57 -4.34 -0.36 -5.87
N THR A 58 -5.29 0.54 -6.16
CA THR A 58 -5.06 1.80 -6.85
C THR A 58 -4.79 2.97 -5.89
N MET A 59 -4.73 2.71 -4.59
CA MET A 59 -4.39 3.72 -3.59
C MET A 59 -2.89 3.72 -3.33
N ILE A 60 -2.26 4.86 -3.56
CA ILE A 60 -0.86 5.11 -3.28
C ILE A 60 -0.76 5.90 -1.97
N LEU A 61 0.14 5.47 -1.09
CA LEU A 61 0.48 6.18 0.13
C LEU A 61 1.77 6.96 -0.07
N LYS A 62 1.81 8.18 0.45
CA LYS A 62 3.01 9.00 0.56
C LYS A 62 3.23 9.31 2.03
N ALA A 63 4.44 9.08 2.54
CA ALA A 63 4.78 9.36 3.92
C ALA A 63 5.78 10.51 4.05
N ARG A 64 5.70 11.22 5.17
CA ARG A 64 6.64 12.25 5.60
C ARG A 64 6.82 12.20 7.10
N ILE A 65 7.92 12.77 7.62
CA ILE A 65 8.14 12.85 9.06
C ILE A 65 7.86 14.27 9.53
N ARG A 66 6.85 14.44 10.39
CA ARG A 66 6.56 15.71 11.05
C ARG A 66 6.97 15.68 12.51
N ARG A 67 7.43 16.83 13.00
CA ARG A 67 7.59 17.07 14.44
C ARG A 67 6.23 17.45 15.01
N ARG A 68 5.80 16.74 16.06
CA ARG A 68 4.59 17.07 16.82
C ARG A 68 4.93 17.95 18.02
N TRP A 69 6.09 17.71 18.64
CA TRP A 69 6.63 18.50 19.75
C TRP A 69 8.16 18.47 19.72
N LEU A 70 8.85 19.22 20.60
CA LEU A 70 10.29 19.51 20.51
C LEU A 70 11.16 18.27 20.21
N PHE A 71 10.84 17.12 20.82
CA PHE A 71 11.54 15.85 20.63
C PHE A 71 10.70 14.74 19.99
N LEU A 72 9.39 14.95 19.80
CA LEU A 72 8.47 13.92 19.32
C LEU A 72 8.23 14.07 17.82
N ARG A 73 8.60 13.02 17.08
CA ARG A 73 8.38 12.89 15.64
C ARG A 73 7.32 11.84 15.38
N ARG A 74 6.57 12.00 14.29
CA ARG A 74 5.61 11.00 13.81
C ARG A 74 5.66 10.87 12.30
N VAL A 75 5.22 9.72 11.82
CA VAL A 75 4.94 9.49 10.41
C VAL A 75 3.57 10.06 10.09
N GLU A 76 3.50 10.96 9.11
CA GLU A 76 2.26 11.39 8.51
C GLU A 76 2.11 10.77 7.13
N VAL A 77 0.86 10.45 6.77
CA VAL A 77 0.53 9.77 5.53
C VAL A 77 -0.50 10.60 4.78
N GLU A 78 -0.21 10.86 3.52
CA GLU A 78 -1.14 11.37 2.53
C GLU A 78 -1.48 10.20 1.59
N ALA A 79 -2.75 10.06 1.22
CA ALA A 79 -3.20 9.01 0.31
C ALA A 79 -3.76 9.63 -0.97
N TYR A 80 -3.51 8.96 -2.08
CA TYR A 80 -4.00 9.37 -3.40
C TYR A 80 -4.54 8.15 -4.13
N CYS A 81 -5.71 8.28 -4.75
CA CYS A 81 -6.27 7.20 -5.57
C CYS A 81 -5.99 7.49 -7.03
N THR A 82 -5.27 6.59 -7.70
CA THR A 82 -4.96 6.73 -9.13
C THR A 82 -6.17 6.54 -10.02
N LEU A 83 -7.17 5.79 -9.57
CA LEU A 83 -8.40 5.53 -10.33
C LEU A 83 -9.31 6.77 -10.37
N SER A 84 -9.52 7.42 -9.23
CA SER A 84 -10.33 8.64 -9.16
C SER A 84 -9.53 9.90 -9.47
N GLY A 85 -8.20 9.82 -9.46
CA GLY A 85 -7.30 10.95 -9.70
C GLY A 85 -7.34 12.01 -8.60
N GLN A 86 -7.68 11.65 -7.36
CA GLN A 86 -7.92 12.60 -6.26
C GLN A 86 -7.24 12.17 -4.95
N PRO A 87 -6.90 13.12 -4.06
CA PRO A 87 -6.47 12.80 -2.71
C PRO A 87 -7.60 12.09 -1.94
N VAL A 88 -7.22 11.14 -1.07
CA VAL A 88 -8.14 10.39 -0.22
C VAL A 88 -8.09 10.98 1.19
N ALA A 89 -9.18 11.61 1.62
CA ALA A 89 -9.27 12.28 2.92
C ALA A 89 -9.19 11.30 4.09
N GLU A 90 -9.82 10.12 3.96
CA GLU A 90 -9.80 9.06 4.97
C GLU A 90 -9.20 7.77 4.38
N PRO A 91 -7.87 7.57 4.49
CA PRO A 91 -7.19 6.43 3.89
C PRO A 91 -7.67 5.08 4.41
N MET A 92 -8.20 5.02 5.64
CA MET A 92 -8.74 3.78 6.22
C MET A 92 -10.04 3.32 5.54
N VAL A 93 -10.78 4.23 4.91
CA VAL A 93 -12.02 3.94 4.18
C VAL A 93 -11.76 3.82 2.68
N GLY A 94 -10.92 4.70 2.13
CA GLY A 94 -10.64 4.78 0.69
C GLY A 94 -11.51 5.82 -0.02
N CYS A 95 -11.47 5.82 -1.36
CA CYS A 95 -12.14 6.84 -2.18
C CYS A 95 -13.63 6.55 -2.48
N GLY A 96 -14.19 5.42 -2.01
CA GLY A 96 -15.56 4.99 -2.29
C GLY A 96 -15.79 4.43 -3.71
N ARG A 97 -15.06 4.92 -4.72
CA ARG A 97 -15.30 4.59 -6.14
C ARG A 97 -14.76 3.24 -6.60
N CYS A 98 -13.82 2.65 -5.88
CA CYS A 98 -13.16 1.40 -6.31
C CYS A 98 -14.11 0.19 -6.34
N HIS A 99 -15.20 0.21 -5.57
CA HIS A 99 -16.20 -0.86 -5.56
C HIS A 99 -17.16 -0.76 -6.76
N GLU A 100 -17.44 0.43 -7.26
CA GLU A 100 -18.32 0.67 -8.42
C GLU A 100 -17.75 0.01 -9.68
N HIS A 101 -16.45 0.17 -9.93
CA HIS A 101 -15.77 -0.43 -11.08
C HIS A 101 -15.75 -1.97 -11.05
N ARG A 102 -15.75 -2.58 -9.85
CA ARG A 102 -15.74 -4.04 -9.72
C ARG A 102 -17.10 -4.67 -10.02
N MET A 103 -18.19 -3.92 -9.81
CA MET A 103 -19.54 -4.38 -10.11
C MET A 103 -19.88 -4.31 -11.61
N GLY A 104 -19.18 -3.47 -12.39
CA GLY A 104 -19.31 -3.45 -13.85
C GLY A 104 -18.75 -4.68 -14.58
N ALA A 105 -17.78 -5.39 -13.98
CA ALA A 105 -17.18 -6.58 -14.58
C ALA A 105 -17.95 -7.89 -14.29
N LYS A 106 -18.99 -7.85 -13.44
CA LYS A 106 -19.83 -9.01 -13.11
C LYS A 106 -21.30 -8.84 -13.50
N GLY A 107 -21.68 -7.70 -14.10
CA GLY A 107 -23.07 -7.35 -14.42
C GLY A 107 -23.42 -7.24 -15.89
N LEU A 108 -22.45 -7.30 -16.81
CA LEU A 108 -22.73 -7.44 -18.25
C LEU A 108 -22.44 -8.87 -18.65
N GLY A 109 -23.50 -9.63 -18.91
CA GLY A 109 -23.47 -10.84 -19.71
C GLY A 109 -23.02 -10.51 -21.14
N LEU A 110 -21.74 -10.20 -21.31
CA LEU A 110 -21.08 -10.24 -22.59
C LEU A 110 -20.69 -11.69 -22.82
N ALA A 111 -21.34 -12.26 -23.84
CA ALA A 111 -21.19 -13.58 -24.41
C ALA A 111 -19.81 -14.21 -24.15
N GLN A 112 -19.85 -15.44 -23.65
CA GLN A 112 -18.74 -16.38 -23.80
C GLN A 112 -18.31 -16.36 -25.27
N ALA A 113 -17.00 -16.17 -25.51
CA ALA A 113 -16.43 -16.31 -26.83
C ALA A 113 -16.83 -17.69 -27.41
N PRO A 114 -17.20 -17.79 -28.69
CA PRO A 114 -17.56 -19.08 -29.27
C PRO A 114 -16.37 -20.04 -29.16
N GLU A 115 -16.70 -21.22 -28.65
CA GLU A 115 -15.87 -22.40 -28.57
C GLU A 115 -15.22 -22.67 -29.94
N SER A 116 -13.91 -22.90 -29.92
CA SER A 116 -13.09 -23.23 -31.10
C SER A 116 -13.73 -24.36 -31.93
N PRO A 117 -13.71 -24.28 -33.28
CA PRO A 117 -14.27 -25.34 -34.11
C PRO A 117 -13.47 -26.65 -33.96
N PRO A 118 -14.12 -27.82 -34.09
CA PRO A 118 -13.44 -29.10 -33.93
C PRO A 118 -12.41 -29.33 -35.05
N GLU A 119 -11.27 -29.87 -34.63
CA GLU A 119 -10.17 -30.32 -35.50
C GLU A 119 -10.69 -31.33 -36.54
N PRO A 120 -10.30 -31.23 -37.83
CA PRO A 120 -10.71 -32.19 -38.84
C PRO A 120 -10.03 -33.56 -38.60
N PRO A 121 -10.68 -34.68 -38.95
CA PRO A 121 -10.10 -36.00 -38.74
C PRO A 121 -8.86 -36.19 -39.61
N SER A 122 -7.75 -36.57 -38.96
CA SER A 122 -6.54 -37.06 -39.61
C SER A 122 -6.85 -38.31 -40.43
N ARG A 123 -6.51 -38.27 -41.71
CA ARG A 123 -6.63 -39.40 -42.64
C ARG A 123 -5.51 -40.42 -42.44
#